data_AF-A0A5S3SFI2-F1
#
_entry.id   AF-A0A5S3SFI2-F1
#
_cell.length_a   1.000
_cell.length_b   1.000
_cell.length_c   1.000
_cell.angle_alpha   90.00
_cell.angle_beta   90.00
_cell.angle_gamma   90.00
#
_symmetry.space_group_name_H-M   'P 1'
#
loop_
_entity.id
_entity.type
_entity.pdbx_description
1 polymer ?
#
loop_
_entity_poly.entity_id
_entity_poly.type
_entity_poly.pdbx_seq_one_letter_code
_entity_poly.pdbx_strand_id
1 'polypeptide(L)'
;MKLLIKINAGLVEPQLPDKLDFFTSKVSVVIGGELYLFADYSGAKELASDYSVDDYLAAVEAAKPLPPQVIELTNVNVTGEHVTLGAGDIWWLPINEGFTLTANAQLPDMEMMIIIERVVNGSDVIDDLRAKASIVDGLITITSKFVQSGNYQITSERLNAGLEAVNAPFRLAFNKVEFDAYV
;
A
#
# COMPACT_ATOMS: atom_id res chain seq x y z
N MET A 1 25.67 -25.56 0.73
CA MET A 1 25.11 -25.15 2.04
C MET A 1 25.25 -23.64 2.19
N LYS A 2 24.45 -22.98 3.02
CA LYS A 2 24.63 -21.55 3.32
C LYS A 2 25.59 -21.37 4.48
N LEU A 3 26.39 -20.32 4.47
CA LEU A 3 27.33 -19.97 5.52
C LEU A 3 27.34 -18.47 5.78
N LEU A 4 27.62 -18.11 7.03
CA LEU A 4 28.03 -16.78 7.48
C LEU A 4 29.46 -16.90 8.01
N ILE A 5 30.42 -16.34 7.29
CA ILE A 5 31.83 -16.33 7.70
C ILE A 5 32.17 -14.94 8.20
N LYS A 6 32.66 -14.81 9.43
CA LYS A 6 33.05 -13.53 10.01
C LYS A 6 34.25 -12.98 9.23
N ILE A 7 34.14 -11.74 8.77
CA ILE A 7 35.19 -11.06 8.01
C ILE A 7 35.79 -9.96 8.88
N ASN A 8 37.10 -10.03 9.09
CA ASN A 8 37.86 -8.95 9.71
C ASN A 8 38.24 -7.91 8.64
N ALA A 9 38.71 -6.74 9.07
CA ALA A 9 39.13 -5.67 8.16
C ALA A 9 40.16 -6.16 7.12
N GLY A 10 40.01 -5.69 5.86
CA GLY A 10 40.91 -6.03 4.76
C GLY A 10 40.24 -6.82 3.63
N LEU A 11 41.05 -7.55 2.86
CA LEU A 11 40.58 -8.36 1.74
C LEU A 11 39.83 -9.60 2.26
N VAL A 12 38.70 -9.95 1.63
CA VAL A 12 37.87 -11.10 2.01
C VAL A 12 38.54 -12.42 1.63
N GLU A 13 39.10 -12.52 0.43
CA GLU A 13 39.61 -13.77 -0.14
C GLU A 13 40.64 -14.50 0.74
N PRO A 14 41.67 -13.83 1.32
CA PRO A 14 42.64 -14.49 2.20
C PRO A 14 42.05 -15.04 3.51
N GLN A 15 40.85 -14.59 3.87
CA GLN A 15 40.18 -14.97 5.12
C GLN A 15 39.24 -16.16 4.93
N LEU A 16 39.02 -16.62 3.68
CA LEU A 16 38.14 -17.74 3.42
C LEU A 16 38.82 -19.08 3.74
N PRO A 17 38.09 -20.04 4.33
CA PRO A 17 38.63 -21.35 4.66
C PRO A 17 38.83 -22.26 3.44
N ASP A 18 38.39 -21.80 2.25
CA ASP A 18 38.54 -22.52 0.99
C ASP A 18 38.65 -21.58 -0.21
N LYS A 19 38.83 -22.14 -1.42
CA LYS A 19 38.91 -21.36 -2.65
C LYS A 19 37.64 -20.52 -2.86
N LEU A 20 37.83 -19.26 -3.24
CA LEU A 20 36.77 -18.28 -3.48
C LEU A 20 35.69 -18.76 -4.46
N ASP A 21 36.07 -19.58 -5.44
CA ASP A 21 35.17 -20.14 -6.47
C ASP A 21 34.10 -21.07 -5.90
N PHE A 22 34.33 -21.64 -4.71
CA PHE A 22 33.33 -22.48 -4.04
C PHE A 22 32.27 -21.69 -3.28
N PHE A 23 32.42 -20.37 -3.18
CA PHE A 23 31.46 -19.48 -2.53
C PHE A 23 30.70 -18.66 -3.59
N THR A 24 29.40 -18.89 -3.73
CA THR A 24 28.50 -18.18 -4.64
C THR A 24 27.49 -17.36 -3.84
N SER A 25 26.68 -16.53 -4.52
CA SER A 25 25.68 -15.66 -3.87
C SER A 25 26.26 -14.78 -2.74
N LYS A 26 27.51 -14.34 -2.90
CA LYS A 26 28.30 -13.62 -1.88
C LYS A 26 27.69 -12.25 -1.57
N VAL A 27 27.29 -12.04 -0.33
CA VAL A 27 26.78 -10.77 0.19
C VAL A 27 27.43 -10.46 1.54
N SER A 28 27.93 -9.23 1.70
CA SER A 28 28.41 -8.77 3.01
C SER A 28 27.25 -8.27 3.86
N VAL A 29 27.14 -8.75 5.09
CA VAL A 29 26.05 -8.45 6.01
C VAL A 29 26.61 -8.06 7.38
N VAL A 30 25.90 -7.23 8.13
CA VAL A 30 26.32 -6.82 9.48
C VAL A 30 25.37 -7.43 10.51
N ILE A 31 25.94 -8.16 11.47
CA ILE A 31 25.19 -8.85 12.53
C ILE A 31 25.84 -8.47 13.87
N GLY A 32 25.08 -7.85 14.78
CA GLY A 32 25.61 -7.43 16.08
C GLY A 32 26.77 -6.43 16.01
N GLY A 33 26.88 -5.64 14.93
CA GLY A 33 27.98 -4.71 14.68
C GLY A 33 29.22 -5.33 14.02
N GLU A 34 29.21 -6.63 13.75
CA GLU A 34 30.30 -7.38 13.13
C GLU A 34 29.98 -7.68 11.66
N LEU A 35 31.01 -7.70 10.80
CA LEU A 35 30.87 -7.98 9.37
C LEU A 35 30.96 -9.47 9.09
N TYR A 36 30.03 -9.99 8.29
CA TYR A 36 30.00 -11.38 7.83
C TYR A 36 29.86 -11.44 6.31
N LEU A 37 30.43 -12.48 5.71
CA LEU A 37 30.14 -12.91 4.36
C LEU A 37 29.05 -13.98 4.40
N PHE A 38 27.86 -13.63 3.92
CA PHE A 38 26.80 -14.59 3.61
C PHE A 38 27.03 -15.17 2.22
N ALA A 39 27.11 -16.49 2.09
CA ALA A 39 27.34 -17.15 0.80
C ALA A 39 26.73 -18.56 0.75
N ASP A 40 26.46 -19.04 -0.47
CA ASP A 40 26.26 -20.46 -0.73
C ASP A 40 27.63 -21.12 -0.98
N TYR A 41 27.95 -22.18 -0.26
CA TYR A 41 29.17 -22.95 -0.39
C TYR A 41 28.92 -24.33 -1.03
N SER A 42 29.78 -24.70 -1.99
CA SER A 42 29.69 -25.96 -2.74
C SER A 42 31.01 -26.76 -2.80
N GLY A 43 32.00 -26.42 -1.98
CA GLY A 43 33.27 -27.15 -1.93
C GLY A 43 33.17 -28.45 -1.12
N ALA A 44 34.24 -29.24 -1.15
CA ALA A 44 34.29 -30.57 -0.52
C ALA A 44 34.69 -30.53 0.97
N LYS A 45 35.09 -29.38 1.51
CA LYS A 45 35.47 -29.26 2.92
C LYS A 45 34.21 -29.16 3.80
N GLU A 46 34.29 -29.75 4.97
CA GLU A 46 33.30 -29.53 6.01
C GLU A 46 33.60 -28.18 6.69
N LEU A 47 32.72 -27.20 6.50
CA LEU A 47 32.87 -25.86 7.07
C LEU A 47 31.75 -25.59 8.06
N ALA A 48 32.07 -24.91 9.16
CA ALA A 48 31.08 -24.39 10.09
C ALA A 48 30.79 -22.92 9.77
N SER A 49 29.56 -22.50 10.06
CA SER A 49 29.17 -21.09 10.00
C SER A 49 29.56 -20.40 11.31
N ASP A 50 30.13 -19.20 11.23
CA ASP A 50 30.50 -18.40 12.41
C ASP A 50 29.29 -17.75 13.10
N TYR A 51 28.13 -17.74 12.40
CA TYR A 51 26.84 -17.33 12.94
C TYR A 51 25.73 -18.27 12.44
N SER A 52 24.66 -18.43 13.22
CA SER A 52 23.51 -19.25 12.86
C SER A 52 22.83 -18.70 11.60
N VAL A 53 22.90 -19.46 10.51
CA VAL A 53 22.28 -19.08 9.23
C VAL A 53 20.76 -18.99 9.38
N ASP A 54 20.15 -19.91 10.13
CA ASP A 54 18.71 -19.93 10.32
C ASP A 54 18.23 -18.71 11.11
N ASP A 55 18.96 -18.30 12.15
CA ASP A 55 18.64 -17.09 12.92
C ASP A 55 18.79 -15.82 12.07
N TYR A 56 19.84 -15.76 11.23
CA TYR A 56 20.02 -14.65 10.30
C TYR A 56 18.88 -14.57 9.28
N LEU A 57 18.52 -15.70 8.65
CA LEU A 57 17.42 -15.74 7.69
C LEU A 57 16.08 -15.40 8.35
N ALA A 58 15.84 -15.87 9.58
CA ALA A 58 14.66 -15.52 10.35
C ALA A 58 14.62 -14.00 10.68
N ALA A 59 15.75 -13.40 11.04
CA ALA A 59 15.86 -11.97 11.28
C ALA A 59 15.63 -11.14 10.00
N VAL A 60 16.17 -11.57 8.87
CA VAL A 60 15.93 -10.93 7.56
C VAL A 60 14.46 -11.02 7.19
N GLU A 61 13.82 -12.16 7.39
CA GLU A 61 12.39 -12.34 7.11
C GLU A 61 11.54 -11.44 8.02
N ALA A 62 11.83 -11.41 9.32
CA ALA A 62 11.12 -10.58 10.30
C ALA A 62 11.31 -9.07 10.06
N ALA A 63 12.40 -8.68 9.42
CA ALA A 63 12.68 -7.29 9.05
C ALA A 63 12.00 -6.84 7.74
N LYS A 64 11.37 -7.76 6.99
CA LYS A 64 10.61 -7.36 5.79
C LYS A 64 9.45 -6.44 6.20
N PRO A 65 9.18 -5.37 5.43
CA PRO A 65 8.00 -4.55 5.65
C PRO A 65 6.76 -5.43 5.62
N LEU A 66 5.92 -5.33 6.65
CA LEU A 66 4.62 -5.98 6.63
C LEU A 66 3.79 -5.38 5.48
N PRO A 67 3.01 -6.22 4.76
CA PRO A 67 2.11 -5.69 3.76
C PRO A 67 1.12 -4.70 4.41
N PRO A 68 0.71 -3.64 3.70
CA PRO A 68 -0.28 -2.70 4.21
C PRO A 68 -1.57 -3.42 4.63
N GLN A 69 -2.15 -3.01 5.75
CA GLN A 69 -3.45 -3.54 6.19
C GLN A 69 -4.54 -3.17 5.19
N VAL A 70 -5.38 -4.13 4.78
CA VAL A 70 -6.55 -3.82 3.95
C VAL A 70 -7.73 -3.46 4.85
N ILE A 71 -8.29 -2.28 4.63
CA ILE A 71 -9.45 -1.72 5.33
C ILE A 71 -10.64 -1.75 4.38
N GLU A 72 -11.66 -2.53 4.73
CA GLU A 72 -12.90 -2.59 3.97
C GLU A 72 -13.81 -1.39 4.30
N LEU A 73 -14.30 -0.70 3.28
CA LEU A 73 -15.35 0.31 3.45
C LEU A 73 -16.70 -0.35 3.22
N THR A 74 -17.60 -0.16 4.17
CA THR A 74 -18.96 -0.73 4.15
C THR A 74 -20.00 0.37 4.34
N ASN A 75 -21.28 0.05 4.09
CA ASN A 75 -22.40 0.97 4.28
C ASN A 75 -22.21 2.33 3.59
N VAL A 76 -21.69 2.30 2.36
CA VAL A 76 -21.58 3.50 1.54
C VAL A 76 -22.99 4.02 1.27
N ASN A 77 -23.23 5.28 1.60
CA ASN A 77 -24.50 5.95 1.42
C ASN A 77 -24.29 7.40 1.01
N VAL A 78 -25.18 7.93 0.17
CA VAL A 78 -25.16 9.34 -0.26
C VAL A 78 -26.52 9.95 0.05
N THR A 79 -26.50 11.13 0.66
CA THR A 79 -27.71 11.87 1.06
C THR A 79 -27.64 13.32 0.58
N GLY A 80 -28.80 13.92 0.33
CA GLY A 80 -28.96 15.29 -0.14
C GLY A 80 -30.41 15.54 -0.54
N GLU A 81 -30.76 16.78 -0.89
CA GLU A 81 -32.16 17.18 -1.18
C GLU A 81 -32.72 16.41 -2.38
N HIS A 82 -31.96 16.31 -3.47
CA HIS A 82 -32.36 15.64 -4.71
C HIS A 82 -31.45 14.45 -5.07
N VAL A 83 -30.87 13.79 -4.06
CA VAL A 83 -30.05 12.58 -4.25
C VAL A 83 -30.96 11.36 -4.36
N THR A 84 -30.81 10.60 -5.44
CA THR A 84 -31.52 9.34 -5.67
C THR A 84 -30.55 8.24 -6.05
N LEU A 85 -30.71 7.03 -5.50
CA LEU A 85 -30.00 5.84 -6.00
C LEU A 85 -30.73 5.32 -7.24
N GLY A 86 -30.11 5.49 -8.40
CA GLY A 86 -30.62 5.04 -9.68
C GLY A 86 -30.31 3.57 -9.99
N ALA A 87 -30.63 3.15 -11.22
CA ALA A 87 -30.30 1.81 -11.69
C ALA A 87 -28.77 1.61 -11.78
N GLY A 88 -28.31 0.40 -11.43
CA GLY A 88 -26.89 0.05 -11.47
C GLY A 88 -26.07 0.64 -10.31
N ASP A 89 -26.72 1.00 -9.20
CA ASP A 89 -26.09 1.58 -8.01
C ASP A 89 -25.39 2.93 -8.26
N ILE A 90 -25.90 3.70 -9.23
CA ILE A 90 -25.42 5.03 -9.60
C ILE A 90 -26.23 6.09 -8.86
N TRP A 91 -25.56 6.97 -8.13
CA TRP A 91 -26.20 8.08 -7.43
C TRP A 91 -26.50 9.24 -8.38
N TRP A 92 -27.77 9.57 -8.56
CA TRP A 92 -28.22 10.69 -9.40
C TRP A 92 -28.47 11.91 -8.52
N LEU A 93 -27.89 13.04 -8.91
CA LEU A 93 -28.04 14.31 -8.20
C LEU A 93 -27.83 15.49 -9.15
N PRO A 94 -28.52 16.63 -8.95
CA PRO A 94 -28.31 17.81 -9.76
C PRO A 94 -26.98 18.48 -9.44
N ILE A 95 -26.41 19.16 -10.43
CA ILE A 95 -25.25 20.03 -10.22
C ILE A 95 -25.61 21.19 -9.28
N ASN A 96 -24.58 21.73 -8.62
CA ASN A 96 -24.63 22.83 -7.66
C ASN A 96 -25.38 22.55 -6.35
N GLU A 97 -25.95 21.36 -6.17
CA GLU A 97 -26.52 20.92 -4.91
C GLU A 97 -25.53 20.14 -4.04
N GLY A 98 -25.64 20.35 -2.73
CA GLY A 98 -24.79 19.69 -1.75
C GLY A 98 -25.22 18.24 -1.53
N PHE A 99 -24.23 17.36 -1.39
CA PHE A 99 -24.44 15.99 -0.94
C PHE A 99 -23.49 15.65 0.21
N THR A 100 -23.91 14.68 1.02
CA THR A 100 -23.09 14.04 2.04
C THR A 100 -22.94 12.56 1.72
N LEU A 101 -21.71 12.12 1.52
CA LEU A 101 -21.35 10.70 1.44
C LEU A 101 -20.86 10.23 2.80
N THR A 102 -21.37 9.08 3.23
CA THR A 102 -20.91 8.38 4.42
C THR A 102 -20.47 6.95 4.10
N ALA A 103 -19.46 6.44 4.81
CA ALA A 103 -19.07 5.03 4.77
C ALA A 103 -18.44 4.63 6.11
N ASN A 104 -18.52 3.36 6.48
CA ASN A 104 -17.86 2.82 7.67
C ASN A 104 -16.48 2.28 7.29
N ALA A 105 -15.46 2.64 8.06
CA ALA A 105 -14.10 2.10 7.94
C ALA A 105 -13.44 1.96 9.31
N GLN A 106 -12.73 0.86 9.54
CA GLN A 106 -11.96 0.64 10.77
C GLN A 106 -10.64 1.42 10.73
N LEU A 107 -10.74 2.75 10.74
CA LEU A 107 -9.62 3.69 10.74
C LEU A 107 -9.69 4.58 11.99
N PRO A 108 -8.53 5.01 12.53
CA PRO A 108 -8.50 5.99 13.60
C PRO A 108 -8.98 7.35 13.08
N ASP A 109 -9.33 8.24 14.02
CA ASP A 109 -9.78 9.59 13.70
C ASP A 109 -8.71 10.34 12.90
N MET A 110 -9.10 10.85 11.72
CA MET A 110 -8.20 11.57 10.82
C MET A 110 -8.97 12.37 9.77
N GLU A 111 -8.25 13.23 9.04
CA GLU A 111 -8.72 13.81 7.78
C GLU A 111 -7.96 13.20 6.60
N MET A 112 -8.66 12.97 5.49
CA MET A 112 -8.03 12.57 4.24
C MET A 112 -8.63 13.31 3.04
N MET A 113 -7.80 13.57 2.02
CA MET A 113 -8.30 14.09 0.75
C MET A 113 -8.77 12.92 -0.12
N ILE A 114 -10.04 12.96 -0.52
CA ILE A 114 -10.64 12.03 -1.45
C ILE A 114 -10.66 12.66 -2.83
N ILE A 115 -10.29 11.87 -3.83
CA ILE A 115 -10.33 12.24 -5.24
C ILE A 115 -11.59 11.61 -5.83
N ILE A 116 -12.44 12.43 -6.42
CA ILE A 116 -13.65 12.05 -7.14
C ILE A 116 -13.41 12.38 -8.60
N GLU A 117 -13.30 11.36 -9.45
CA GLU A 117 -12.90 11.51 -10.84
C GLU A 117 -14.13 11.72 -11.72
N ARG A 118 -14.09 12.71 -12.62
CA ARG A 118 -15.07 12.84 -13.69
C ARG A 118 -14.60 12.04 -14.89
N VAL A 119 -15.47 11.19 -15.43
CA VAL A 119 -15.12 10.24 -16.50
C VAL A 119 -16.00 10.39 -17.73
N VAL A 120 -15.43 10.04 -18.88
CA VAL A 120 -16.12 9.82 -20.15
C VAL A 120 -15.87 8.40 -20.64
N ASN A 121 -16.68 7.91 -21.58
CA ASN A 121 -16.58 6.54 -22.11
C ASN A 121 -16.53 5.45 -21.02
N GLY A 122 -17.14 5.71 -19.86
CA GLY A 122 -17.21 4.80 -18.72
C GLY A 122 -15.96 4.70 -17.84
N SER A 123 -14.79 5.21 -18.26
CA SER A 123 -13.56 5.13 -17.43
C SER A 123 -12.45 6.14 -17.76
N ASP A 124 -12.53 6.87 -18.86
CA ASP A 124 -11.51 7.84 -19.24
C ASP A 124 -11.63 9.08 -18.34
N VAL A 125 -10.66 9.30 -17.44
CA VAL A 125 -10.65 10.45 -16.52
C VAL A 125 -10.35 11.73 -17.29
N ILE A 126 -11.24 12.73 -17.15
CA ILE A 126 -11.12 14.03 -17.82
C ILE A 126 -10.98 15.21 -16.86
N ASP A 127 -11.37 15.04 -15.60
CA ASP A 127 -11.29 16.06 -14.55
C ASP A 127 -11.33 15.39 -13.16
N ASP A 128 -10.94 16.11 -12.11
CA ASP A 128 -11.08 15.64 -10.73
C ASP A 128 -11.68 16.70 -9.79
N LEU A 129 -12.41 16.23 -8.79
CA LEU A 129 -12.86 17.00 -7.64
C LEU A 129 -12.18 16.43 -6.40
N ARG A 130 -11.65 17.31 -5.56
CA ARG A 130 -11.00 16.92 -4.30
C ARG A 130 -11.85 17.36 -3.12
N ALA A 131 -12.26 16.40 -2.31
CA ALA A 131 -13.09 16.65 -1.13
C ALA A 131 -12.35 16.20 0.13
N LYS A 132 -12.49 16.96 1.22
CA LYS A 132 -12.02 16.52 2.53
C LYS A 132 -13.00 15.47 3.08
N ALA A 133 -12.47 14.32 3.46
CA ALA A 133 -13.16 13.36 4.29
C ALA A 133 -12.71 13.53 5.73
N SER A 134 -13.69 13.59 6.64
CA SER A 134 -13.47 13.45 8.08
C SER A 134 -13.78 12.02 8.48
N ILE A 135 -12.89 11.41 9.24
CA ILE A 135 -13.07 10.08 9.83
C ILE A 135 -13.15 10.28 11.33
N VAL A 136 -14.28 9.95 11.93
CA VAL A 136 -14.51 10.03 13.38
C VAL A 136 -15.22 8.76 13.82
N ASP A 137 -14.69 8.08 14.83
CA ASP A 137 -15.25 6.83 15.37
C ASP A 137 -15.56 5.77 14.28
N GLY A 138 -14.69 5.71 13.26
CA GLY A 138 -14.83 4.79 12.13
C GLY A 138 -15.90 5.14 11.10
N LEU A 139 -16.49 6.34 11.18
CA LEU A 139 -17.41 6.88 10.17
C LEU A 139 -16.68 7.89 9.28
N ILE A 140 -16.53 7.56 8.00
CA ILE A 140 -16.07 8.48 6.96
C ILE A 140 -17.24 9.38 6.57
N THR A 141 -17.02 10.69 6.55
CA THR A 141 -17.99 11.70 6.09
C THR A 141 -17.34 12.64 5.08
N ILE A 142 -17.95 12.78 3.91
CA ILE A 142 -17.56 13.73 2.87
C ILE A 142 -18.75 14.63 2.60
N THR A 143 -18.56 15.95 2.61
CA THR A 143 -19.57 16.90 2.13
C THR A 143 -19.03 17.63 0.91
N SER A 144 -19.76 17.59 -0.20
CA SER A 144 -19.32 18.21 -1.44
C SER A 144 -20.49 18.57 -2.36
N LYS A 145 -20.18 19.09 -3.55
CA LYS A 145 -21.14 19.32 -4.63
C LYS A 145 -20.44 19.20 -5.99
N PHE A 146 -21.16 18.73 -6.99
CA PHE A 146 -20.68 18.75 -8.37
C PHE A 146 -20.97 20.10 -9.02
N VAL A 147 -20.00 20.69 -9.71
CA VAL A 147 -20.15 21.99 -10.40
C VAL A 147 -20.30 21.85 -11.91
N GLN A 148 -20.01 20.67 -12.44
CA GLN A 148 -20.14 20.33 -13.86
C GLN A 148 -20.97 19.05 -13.97
N SER A 149 -21.74 18.92 -15.05
CA SER A 149 -22.53 17.73 -15.29
C SER A 149 -21.67 16.56 -15.79
N GLY A 150 -22.15 15.33 -15.61
CA GLY A 150 -21.53 14.13 -16.15
C GLY A 150 -21.32 13.04 -15.11
N ASN A 151 -20.60 12.00 -15.52
CA ASN A 151 -20.36 10.83 -14.70
C ASN A 151 -19.15 11.04 -13.80
N TYR A 152 -19.31 10.75 -12.52
CA TYR A 152 -18.23 10.78 -11.54
C TYR A 152 -18.07 9.42 -10.87
N GLN A 153 -16.86 9.13 -10.43
CA GLN A 153 -16.55 7.89 -9.71
C GLN A 153 -15.55 8.09 -8.58
N ILE A 154 -15.66 7.24 -7.55
CA ILE A 154 -14.64 7.05 -6.53
C ILE A 154 -14.21 5.58 -6.59
N THR A 155 -12.92 5.34 -6.79
CA THR A 155 -12.35 4.00 -6.93
C THR A 155 -11.31 3.74 -5.84
N SER A 156 -11.26 2.48 -5.38
CA SER A 156 -10.27 2.09 -4.37
C SER A 156 -8.85 2.20 -4.94
N GLU A 157 -8.70 1.89 -6.22
CA GLU A 157 -7.47 1.94 -7.01
C GLU A 157 -6.87 3.34 -6.99
N ARG A 158 -7.69 4.37 -7.28
CA ARG A 158 -7.20 5.75 -7.33
C ARG A 158 -6.75 6.26 -5.97
N LEU A 159 -7.51 5.96 -4.91
CA LEU A 159 -7.16 6.35 -3.54
C LEU A 159 -5.92 5.59 -3.05
N ASN A 160 -5.84 4.29 -3.33
CA ASN A 160 -4.71 3.44 -2.96
C ASN A 160 -3.42 3.86 -3.65
N ALA A 161 -3.47 4.33 -4.89
CA ALA A 161 -2.30 4.90 -5.57
C ALA A 161 -1.75 6.14 -4.82
N GLY A 162 -2.65 6.97 -4.25
CA GLY A 162 -2.25 8.09 -3.40
C GLY A 162 -1.65 7.65 -2.07
N LEU A 163 -2.24 6.64 -1.43
CA LEU A 163 -1.74 6.05 -0.18
C LEU A 163 -0.38 5.36 -0.37
N GLU A 164 -0.18 4.70 -1.50
CA GLU A 164 1.08 4.06 -1.86
C GLU A 164 2.20 5.08 -2.05
N ALA A 165 1.93 6.20 -2.73
CA ALA A 165 2.90 7.26 -2.94
C ALA A 165 3.47 7.86 -1.63
N VAL A 166 2.72 7.75 -0.53
CA VAL A 166 3.13 8.22 0.80
C VAL A 166 3.51 7.09 1.76
N ASN A 167 3.66 5.86 1.26
CA ASN A 167 3.93 4.66 2.07
C ASN A 167 2.96 4.49 3.25
N ALA A 168 1.67 4.79 3.04
CA ALA A 168 0.66 4.60 4.08
C ALA A 168 0.60 3.13 4.52
N PRO A 169 0.39 2.86 5.83
CA PRO A 169 0.40 1.50 6.37
C PRO A 169 -0.87 0.70 6.07
N PHE A 170 -1.80 1.26 5.29
CA PHE A 170 -3.06 0.62 4.94
C PHE A 170 -3.46 0.87 3.47
N ARG A 171 -4.42 0.08 3.00
CA ARG A 171 -5.12 0.21 1.71
C ARG A 171 -6.62 0.11 1.95
N LEU A 172 -7.41 0.70 1.08
CA LEU A 172 -8.86 0.70 1.12
C LEU A 172 -9.41 -0.34 0.15
N ALA A 173 -10.45 -1.07 0.53
CA ALA A 173 -11.16 -2.01 -0.32
C ALA A 173 -12.66 -1.69 -0.32
N PHE A 174 -13.21 -1.40 -1.50
CA PHE A 174 -14.63 -1.13 -1.70
C PHE A 174 -15.01 -1.18 -3.18
N ASN A 175 -16.30 -1.38 -3.43
CA ASN A 175 -16.85 -1.27 -4.78
C ASN A 175 -16.85 0.19 -5.24
N LYS A 176 -16.61 0.40 -6.53
CA LYS A 176 -16.69 1.73 -7.14
C LYS A 176 -18.00 2.42 -6.76
N VAL A 177 -17.89 3.68 -6.32
CA VAL A 177 -19.05 4.55 -6.05
C VAL A 177 -19.24 5.43 -7.27
N GLU A 178 -20.41 5.36 -7.90
CA GLU A 178 -20.70 6.11 -9.14
C GLU A 178 -21.75 7.18 -8.91
N PHE A 179 -21.61 8.28 -9.65
CA PHE A 179 -22.56 9.38 -9.64
C PHE A 179 -22.87 9.83 -11.08
N ASP A 180 -24.10 10.25 -11.30
CA ASP A 180 -24.52 11.01 -12.47
C ASP A 180 -24.96 12.40 -12.00
N ALA A 181 -24.14 13.41 -12.30
CA ALA A 181 -24.45 14.80 -12.01
C ALA A 181 -25.21 15.42 -13.18
N TYR A 182 -26.51 15.65 -13.02
CA TYR A 182 -27.38 16.16 -14.10
C TYR A 182 -27.72 17.65 -13.95
N VAL A 183 -28.25 18.26 -15.02
CA VAL A 183 -28.67 19.67 -15.08
C VAL A 183 -30.15 19.80 -14.74
#